data_AF-A0A940CNY9-F1
#
_entry.id   AF-A0A940CNY9-F1
#
_cell.length_a   1.000
_cell.length_b   1.000
_cell.length_c   1.000
_cell.angle_alpha   90.00
_cell.angle_beta   90.00
_cell.angle_gamma   90.00
#
_symmetry.space_group_name_H-M   'P 1'
#
loop_
_entity.id
_entity.type
_entity.pdbx_description
1 polymer ?
#
loop_
_entity_poly.entity_id
_entity_poly.type
_entity_poly.pdbx_seq_one_letter_code
_entity_poly.pdbx_strand_id
1 'polypeptide(L)'
;MDEKTDENKEQDFNTGTTIIQRVIEDEMKQSYLDYSMSVIVGRALPDVRDGLKPVHRRILYAMQQAGLFHNKPFRKSAFIVGRVMSEFHPHGDSAIYDSLVRMAQDFSLRYTLIDGQGNFGSIDGDNAAAMRYSEARLKNLQKKCSKI
;
A
#
# COMPACT_ATOMS: atom_id res chain seq x y z
N MET A 1 -29.86 39.65 25.84
CA MET A 1 -30.07 38.52 26.77
C MET A 1 -30.17 37.31 25.87
N ASP A 2 -29.07 36.73 25.40
CA ASP A 2 -27.93 36.29 26.18
C ASP A 2 -26.60 36.80 25.62
N GLU A 3 -25.88 37.53 26.48
CA GLU A 3 -24.44 37.75 26.35
C GLU A 3 -23.73 36.44 26.72
N LYS A 4 -22.86 35.95 25.85
CA LYS A 4 -21.66 35.25 26.29
C LYS A 4 -20.46 35.89 25.61
N THR A 5 -19.82 36.72 26.42
CA THR A 5 -18.52 37.34 26.27
C THR A 5 -17.46 36.28 25.94
N ASP A 6 -16.85 36.39 24.76
CA ASP A 6 -15.58 35.73 24.45
C ASP A 6 -14.45 36.50 25.13
N GLU A 7 -14.29 36.26 26.42
CA GLU A 7 -13.06 36.57 27.15
C GLU A 7 -12.35 35.26 27.44
N ASN A 8 -11.19 35.02 26.79
CA ASN A 8 -9.96 34.62 27.48
C ASN A 8 -8.73 34.60 26.56
N LYS A 9 -8.00 35.73 26.65
CA LYS A 9 -6.56 35.87 26.86
C LYS A 9 -5.59 35.52 25.74
N GLU A 10 -4.98 36.60 25.23
CA GLU A 10 -3.60 36.67 24.76
C GLU A 10 -2.67 35.79 25.60
N GLN A 11 -1.89 34.96 24.92
CA GLN A 11 -0.69 34.34 25.49
C GLN A 11 0.49 34.67 24.59
N ASP A 12 1.11 35.82 24.86
CA ASP A 12 2.44 36.13 24.37
C ASP A 12 3.45 35.16 25.01
N PHE A 13 3.92 34.18 24.22
CA PHE A 13 5.06 33.36 24.56
C PHE A 13 6.25 33.77 23.69
N ASN A 14 7.00 34.78 24.13
CA ASN A 14 8.34 35.06 23.61
C ASN A 14 9.37 34.19 24.34
N THR A 15 9.49 32.97 23.85
CA THR A 15 10.74 32.20 23.79
C THR A 15 10.84 31.75 22.33
N GLY A 16 12.02 31.51 21.76
CA GLY A 16 12.24 31.24 20.32
C GLY A 16 11.57 29.98 19.73
N THR A 17 10.45 29.54 20.28
CA THR A 17 9.62 28.41 19.91
C THR A 17 8.15 28.83 20.01
N THR A 18 7.47 28.90 18.87
CA THR A 18 6.02 29.17 18.81
C THR A 18 5.25 27.98 19.40
N ILE A 19 4.65 28.15 20.58
CA ILE A 19 3.80 27.14 21.21
C ILE A 19 2.34 27.42 20.81
N ILE A 20 1.75 26.51 20.04
CA ILE A 20 0.34 26.59 19.64
C ILE A 20 -0.46 25.72 20.61
N GLN A 21 -1.31 26.34 21.43
CA GLN A 21 -2.24 25.57 22.27
C GLN A 21 -3.36 24.98 21.39
N ARG A 22 -3.70 23.71 21.61
CA ARG A 22 -4.82 23.02 20.95
C ARG A 22 -5.72 22.36 21.97
N VAL A 23 -7.03 22.44 21.74
CA VAL A 23 -8.05 21.74 22.55
C VAL A 23 -8.01 20.25 22.22
N ILE A 24 -7.92 19.42 23.26
CA ILE A 24 -7.75 17.96 23.11
C ILE A 24 -8.93 17.34 22.35
N GLU A 25 -10.16 17.75 22.63
CA GLU A 25 -11.35 17.19 21.98
C GLU A 25 -11.34 17.42 20.46
N ASP A 26 -10.95 18.62 20.03
CA ASP A 26 -10.90 18.98 18.63
C ASP A 26 -9.73 18.29 17.92
N GLU A 27 -8.57 18.22 18.57
CA GLU A 27 -7.40 17.50 18.04
C GLU A 27 -7.68 16.01 17.89
N MET A 28 -8.34 15.39 18.87
CA MET A 28 -8.70 13.97 18.80
C MET A 28 -9.70 13.68 17.67
N LYS A 29 -10.72 14.52 17.50
CA LYS A 29 -11.69 14.38 16.40
C LYS A 29 -11.00 14.53 15.04
N GLN A 30 -10.16 15.54 14.89
CA GLN A 30 -9.46 15.81 13.64
C GLN A 30 -8.47 14.69 13.29
N SER A 31 -7.59 14.33 14.22
CA SER A 31 -6.63 13.24 14.04
C SER A 31 -7.31 11.90 13.72
N TYR A 32 -8.44 11.61 14.38
CA TYR A 32 -9.21 10.40 14.11
C TYR A 32 -9.81 10.40 12.70
N LEU A 33 -10.41 11.52 12.28
CA LEU A 33 -10.99 11.66 10.94
C LEU A 33 -9.93 11.58 9.84
N ASP A 34 -8.80 12.27 10.02
CA ASP A 34 -7.70 12.29 9.05
C ASP A 34 -7.09 10.91 8.86
N TYR A 35 -6.81 10.20 9.95
CA TYR A 35 -6.32 8.82 9.87
C TYR A 35 -7.36 7.89 9.24
N SER A 36 -8.62 7.96 9.68
CA SER A 36 -9.70 7.11 9.17
C SER A 36 -9.89 7.30 7.66
N MET A 37 -9.92 8.54 7.20
CA MET A 37 -10.07 8.86 5.79
C MET A 37 -8.86 8.37 4.98
N SER A 38 -7.64 8.54 5.50
CA SER A 38 -6.42 8.03 4.86
C SER A 38 -6.43 6.49 4.70
N VAL A 39 -7.00 5.77 5.67
CA VAL A 39 -7.10 4.30 5.62
C VAL A 39 -8.14 3.87 4.60
N ILE A 40 -9.31 4.50 4.58
CA ILE A 40 -10.41 4.17 3.67
C ILE A 40 -9.97 4.35 2.22
N VAL A 41 -9.43 5.52 1.88
CA VAL A 41 -9.08 5.89 0.50
C VAL A 41 -7.72 5.31 0.09
N GLY A 42 -6.73 5.35 0.97
CA GLY A 42 -5.33 5.06 0.64
C GLY A 42 -4.89 3.61 0.83
N ARG A 43 -5.72 2.75 1.45
CA ARG A 43 -5.30 1.38 1.83
C ARG A 43 -6.38 0.33 1.69
N ALA A 44 -7.57 0.57 2.25
CA ALA A 44 -8.56 -0.47 2.49
C ALA A 44 -9.40 -0.80 1.26
N LEU A 45 -9.93 0.21 0.58
CA LEU A 45 -10.86 0.03 -0.54
C LEU A 45 -10.14 0.01 -1.89
N PRO A 46 -10.54 -0.89 -2.82
CA PRO A 46 -10.06 -0.86 -4.20
C PRO A 46 -10.71 0.28 -5.00
N ASP A 47 -10.06 0.70 -6.08
CA ASP A 47 -10.66 1.62 -7.06
C ASP A 47 -11.67 0.86 -7.94
N VAL A 48 -12.78 1.51 -8.30
CA VAL A 48 -13.85 0.92 -9.12
C VAL A 48 -13.39 0.64 -10.55
N ARG A 49 -12.42 1.41 -11.08
CA ARG A 49 -11.98 1.31 -12.48
C ARG A 49 -11.17 0.05 -12.76
N ASP A 50 -10.31 -0.33 -11.83
CA ASP A 50 -9.39 -1.46 -11.98
C ASP A 50 -9.61 -2.58 -10.95
N GLY A 51 -10.38 -2.33 -9.88
CA GLY A 51 -10.59 -3.27 -8.79
C GLY A 51 -9.35 -3.49 -7.92
N LEU A 52 -8.31 -2.67 -8.05
CA LEU A 52 -7.03 -2.86 -7.39
C LEU A 52 -6.86 -1.91 -6.20
N LYS A 53 -6.28 -2.46 -5.12
CA LYS A 53 -5.77 -1.65 -4.01
C LYS A 53 -4.49 -0.91 -4.43
N PRO A 54 -4.14 0.21 -3.77
CA PRO A 54 -2.94 0.98 -4.11
C PRO A 54 -1.64 0.17 -4.10
N VAL A 55 -1.49 -0.80 -3.19
CA VAL A 55 -0.30 -1.68 -3.13
C VAL A 55 -0.18 -2.58 -4.37
N HIS A 56 -1.29 -3.17 -4.83
CA HIS A 56 -1.29 -4.01 -6.03
C HIS A 56 -0.86 -3.20 -7.27
N ARG A 57 -1.43 -2.01 -7.43
CA ARG A 57 -1.12 -1.11 -8.55
C ARG A 57 0.37 -0.75 -8.60
N ARG A 58 0.96 -0.41 -7.44
CA ARG A 58 2.38 -0.08 -7.32
C ARG A 58 3.29 -1.26 -7.65
N ILE A 59 2.96 -2.48 -7.19
CA ILE A 59 3.72 -3.70 -7.53
C ILE A 59 3.70 -3.93 -9.03
N LEU A 60 2.51 -3.92 -9.64
CA LEU A 60 2.32 -4.16 -11.07
C LEU A 60 3.05 -3.11 -11.92
N TYR A 61 2.96 -1.84 -11.53
CA TYR A 61 3.66 -0.74 -12.21
C TYR A 61 5.18 -0.84 -12.09
N ALA A 62 5.72 -1.13 -10.90
CA ALA A 62 7.15 -1.32 -10.71
C ALA A 62 7.69 -2.51 -11.52
N MET A 63 6.95 -3.63 -11.56
CA MET A 63 7.33 -4.79 -12.36
C MET A 63 7.33 -4.49 -13.86
N GLN A 64 6.38 -3.66 -14.32
CA GLN A 64 6.33 -3.20 -15.71
C GLN A 64 7.50 -2.28 -16.04
N GLN A 65 7.81 -1.32 -15.17
CA GLN A 65 8.98 -0.43 -15.33
C GLN A 65 10.32 -1.18 -15.21
N ALA A 66 10.33 -2.33 -14.52
CA ALA A 66 11.46 -3.24 -14.48
C ALA A 66 11.57 -4.16 -15.70
N GLY A 67 10.59 -4.11 -16.61
CA GLY A 67 10.56 -4.95 -17.80
C GLY A 67 10.34 -6.43 -17.50
N LEU A 68 9.71 -6.78 -16.38
CA LEU A 68 9.46 -8.16 -15.95
C LEU A 68 8.24 -8.77 -16.64
N PHE A 69 8.16 -8.62 -17.96
CA PHE A 69 7.06 -9.13 -18.76
C PHE A 69 7.02 -10.66 -18.79
N HIS A 70 5.87 -11.22 -19.17
CA HIS A 70 5.62 -12.67 -19.23
C HIS A 70 6.60 -13.46 -20.12
N ASN A 71 7.25 -12.80 -21.09
CA ASN A 71 8.22 -13.39 -22.00
C ASN A 71 9.66 -13.27 -21.51
N LYS A 72 9.88 -12.71 -20.32
CA LYS A 72 11.20 -12.57 -19.69
C LYS A 72 11.40 -13.64 -18.62
N PRO A 73 12.66 -13.95 -18.26
CA PRO A 73 12.95 -14.88 -17.17
C PRO A 73 12.40 -14.34 -15.84
N PHE A 74 12.15 -15.25 -14.91
CA PHE A 74 11.77 -14.89 -13.56
C PHE A 74 12.89 -14.11 -12.86
N ARG A 75 12.50 -13.25 -11.91
CA ARG A 75 13.44 -12.52 -11.05
C ARG A 75 13.05 -12.76 -9.59
N LYS A 76 14.05 -12.73 -8.71
CA LYS A 76 13.86 -12.88 -7.27
C LYS A 76 12.81 -11.89 -6.76
N SER A 77 11.87 -12.39 -5.94
CA SER A 77 10.82 -11.54 -5.36
C SER A 77 11.41 -10.42 -4.50
N ALA A 78 12.53 -10.67 -3.82
CA ALA A 78 13.28 -9.64 -3.08
C ALA A 78 13.65 -8.41 -3.93
N PHE A 79 14.01 -8.60 -5.20
CA PHE A 79 14.32 -7.49 -6.11
C PHE A 79 13.07 -6.64 -6.40
N ILE A 80 11.93 -7.30 -6.64
CA ILE A 80 10.65 -6.62 -6.92
C ILE A 80 10.21 -5.84 -5.69
N VAL A 81 10.22 -6.47 -4.52
CA VAL A 81 9.85 -5.83 -3.24
C VAL A 81 10.73 -4.62 -2.96
N GLY A 82 12.05 -4.76 -3.08
CA GLY A 82 12.99 -3.64 -2.87
C GLY A 82 12.77 -2.48 -3.84
N ARG A 83 12.42 -2.77 -5.09
CA ARG A 83 12.12 -1.73 -6.09
C ARG A 83 10.81 -1.01 -5.80
N VAL A 84 9.75 -1.74 -5.44
CA VAL A 84 8.46 -1.13 -5.06
C VAL A 84 8.64 -0.25 -3.82
N MET A 85 9.39 -0.74 -2.83
CA MET A 85 9.61 -0.02 -1.58
C MET A 85 10.40 1.28 -1.79
N SER A 86 11.45 1.23 -2.63
CA SER A 86 12.30 2.39 -2.91
C SER A 86 11.61 3.45 -3.78
N GLU A 87 10.85 3.05 -4.79
CA GLU A 87 10.30 3.99 -5.79
C GLU A 87 8.85 4.42 -5.49
N PHE A 88 8.00 3.55 -4.92
CA PHE A 88 6.54 3.78 -4.93
C PHE A 88 5.80 3.55 -3.61
N HIS A 89 6.36 2.79 -2.67
CA HIS A 89 5.65 2.37 -1.46
C HIS A 89 6.53 2.47 -0.21
N PRO A 90 6.51 3.62 0.51
CA PRO A 90 7.35 3.85 1.68
C PRO A 90 6.78 3.18 2.94
N HIS A 91 6.43 1.89 2.83
CA HIS A 91 5.93 1.06 3.91
C HIS A 91 6.63 -0.31 3.88
N GLY A 92 6.38 -1.11 4.91
CA GLY A 92 7.10 -2.36 5.14
C GLY A 92 7.12 -3.32 3.93
N ASP A 93 8.28 -3.94 3.74
CA ASP A 93 8.55 -4.97 2.74
C ASP A 93 7.59 -6.17 2.84
N SER A 94 7.24 -6.56 4.08
CA SER A 94 6.30 -7.65 4.36
C SER A 94 4.93 -7.43 3.69
N ALA A 95 4.34 -6.24 3.81
CA ALA A 95 3.03 -5.95 3.21
C ALA A 95 3.06 -6.00 1.67
N ILE A 96 4.19 -5.60 1.07
CA ILE A 96 4.41 -5.67 -0.38
C ILE A 96 4.55 -7.14 -0.80
N TYR A 97 5.34 -7.92 -0.06
CA TYR A 97 5.57 -9.33 -0.38
C TYR A 97 4.30 -10.16 -0.25
N ASP A 98 3.53 -10.00 0.82
CA ASP A 98 2.25 -10.70 1.01
C ASP A 98 1.24 -10.38 -0.08
N SER A 99 1.21 -9.11 -0.52
CA SER A 99 0.37 -8.67 -1.64
C SER A 99 0.81 -9.31 -2.96
N LEU A 100 2.12 -9.39 -3.20
CA LEU A 100 2.69 -10.06 -4.37
C LEU A 100 2.35 -11.55 -4.38
N VAL A 101 2.49 -12.22 -3.23
CA VAL A 101 2.19 -13.63 -3.05
C VAL A 101 0.73 -13.92 -3.37
N ARG A 102 -0.21 -13.16 -2.78
CA ARG A 102 -1.65 -13.30 -3.06
C ARG A 102 -1.99 -13.13 -4.55
N MET A 103 -1.31 -12.23 -5.25
CA MET A 103 -1.52 -12.02 -6.68
C MET A 103 -0.99 -13.16 -7.57
N ALA A 104 -0.15 -14.04 -7.03
CA ALA A 104 0.40 -15.21 -7.70
C ALA A 104 -0.35 -16.52 -7.37
N GLN A 105 -1.10 -16.57 -6.27
CA GLN A 105 -1.87 -17.74 -5.84
C GLN A 105 -3.13 -17.95 -6.71
N ASP A 106 -3.22 -19.10 -7.37
CA ASP A 106 -4.34 -19.50 -8.23
C ASP A 106 -5.63 -19.81 -7.46
N PHE A 107 -5.50 -20.33 -6.23
CA PHE A 107 -6.63 -20.53 -5.33
C PHE A 107 -7.16 -19.23 -4.70
N SER A 108 -6.37 -18.15 -4.67
CA SER A 108 -6.80 -16.85 -4.14
C SER A 108 -7.49 -15.99 -5.19
N LEU A 109 -7.10 -16.11 -6.47
CA LEU A 109 -7.62 -15.29 -7.55
C LEU A 109 -7.99 -16.15 -8.75
N ARG A 110 -9.22 -15.95 -9.26
CA ARG A 110 -9.67 -16.59 -10.51
C ARG A 110 -8.72 -16.33 -11.68
N TYR A 111 -8.16 -15.12 -11.74
CA TYR A 111 -7.17 -14.72 -12.74
C TYR A 111 -5.96 -14.11 -12.03
N THR A 112 -4.88 -14.86 -11.93
CA THR A 112 -3.65 -14.35 -11.34
C THR A 112 -3.00 -13.30 -12.24
N LEU A 113 -2.43 -12.27 -11.62
CA LEU A 113 -1.77 -11.15 -12.32
C LEU A 113 -0.25 -11.38 -12.40
N ILE A 114 0.27 -12.16 -11.45
CA ILE A 114 1.68 -12.49 -11.32
C ILE A 114 1.86 -13.99 -11.60
N ASP A 115 2.94 -14.31 -12.29
CA ASP A 115 3.43 -15.67 -12.50
C ASP A 115 4.58 -15.88 -11.51
N GLY A 116 4.40 -16.80 -10.57
CA GLY A 116 5.34 -17.08 -9.49
C GLY A 116 6.01 -18.45 -9.65
N GLN A 117 7.32 -18.52 -9.37
CA GLN A 117 8.09 -19.75 -9.32
C GLN A 117 8.63 -19.96 -7.91
N GLY A 118 8.39 -21.16 -7.35
CA GLY A 118 8.73 -21.53 -5.98
C GLY A 118 7.49 -21.77 -5.13
N ASN A 119 7.68 -21.86 -3.81
CA ASN A 119 6.56 -22.05 -2.87
C ASN A 119 5.88 -20.71 -2.55
N PHE A 120 4.67 -20.52 -3.07
CA PHE A 120 3.79 -19.37 -2.84
C PHE A 120 2.66 -19.65 -1.85
N GLY A 121 2.79 -20.69 -1.04
CA GLY A 121 1.79 -21.14 -0.07
C GLY A 121 0.82 -22.17 -0.65
N SER A 122 -0.03 -22.72 0.22
CA SER A 122 -0.99 -23.77 -0.11
C SER A 122 -2.41 -23.37 0.30
N ILE A 123 -3.40 -24.12 -0.17
CA ILE A 123 -4.80 -23.96 0.24
C ILE A 123 -5.02 -24.34 1.71
N ASP A 124 -4.15 -25.18 2.26
CA ASP A 124 -4.19 -25.66 3.64
C ASP A 124 -3.70 -24.60 4.65
N GLY A 125 -3.29 -23.42 4.15
CA GLY A 125 -2.87 -22.30 4.97
C GLY A 125 -1.36 -22.21 5.20
N ASP A 126 -0.56 -23.00 4.48
CA ASP A 126 0.89 -22.85 4.56
C ASP A 126 1.32 -21.50 4.00
N ASN A 127 2.17 -20.81 4.75
CA ASN A 127 2.75 -19.54 4.32
C ASN A 127 3.67 -19.75 3.11
N ALA A 128 3.79 -18.70 2.30
CA ALA A 128 4.78 -18.68 1.22
C ALA A 128 6.20 -18.76 1.78
N ALA A 129 7.12 -19.31 0.98
CA ALA A 129 8.53 -19.25 1.31
C ALA A 129 9.03 -17.80 1.39
N ALA A 130 10.15 -17.58 2.06
CA ALA A 130 10.75 -16.25 2.12
C ALA A 130 11.07 -15.68 0.73
N MET A 131 10.97 -14.36 0.56
CA MET A 131 11.15 -13.64 -0.72
C MET A 131 12.51 -13.85 -1.42
N ARG A 132 13.49 -14.40 -0.71
CA ARG A 132 14.81 -14.80 -1.24
C ARG A 132 14.78 -16.09 -2.07
N TYR A 133 13.79 -16.95 -1.85
CA TYR A 133 13.64 -18.23 -2.54
C TYR A 133 12.60 -18.18 -3.67
N SER A 134 11.60 -17.31 -3.54
CA SER A 134 10.58 -17.14 -4.58
C SER A 134 11.06 -16.22 -5.70
N GLU A 135 10.56 -16.48 -6.90
CA GLU A 135 10.76 -15.66 -8.07
C GLU A 135 9.43 -15.32 -8.71
N ALA A 136 9.33 -14.15 -9.33
CA ALA A 136 8.09 -13.69 -9.94
C ALA A 136 8.34 -12.90 -11.22
N ARG A 137 7.34 -12.91 -12.09
CA ARG A 137 7.22 -12.06 -13.28
C ARG A 137 5.74 -11.76 -13.56
N LEU A 138 5.48 -10.87 -14.50
CA LEU A 138 4.12 -10.52 -14.90
C LEU A 138 3.48 -11.65 -15.72
N LYS A 139 2.20 -11.93 -15.48
CA LYS A 139 1.45 -12.89 -16.29
C LYS A 139 0.93 -12.23 -17.58
N ASN A 140 0.78 -13.00 -18.65
CA ASN A 140 0.40 -12.48 -19.98
C ASN A 140 -0.93 -11.70 -19.97
N LEU A 141 -1.84 -12.03 -19.05
CA LEU A 141 -3.15 -11.37 -18.92
C LEU A 141 -3.04 -9.87 -18.64
N GLN A 142 -1.95 -9.42 -18.02
CA GLN A 142 -1.76 -8.03 -17.64
C GLN A 142 -1.67 -7.05 -18.82
N LYS A 143 -1.36 -7.53 -20.03
CA LYS A 143 -1.40 -6.70 -21.26
C LYS A 143 -2.76 -6.07 -21.51
N LYS A 144 -3.85 -6.64 -20.97
CA LYS A 144 -5.20 -6.06 -21.03
C LYS A 144 -5.46 -4.99 -19.96
N CYS A 145 -4.93 -5.17 -18.74
CA CYS A 145 -5.15 -4.22 -17.64
C CYS A 145 -4.28 -2.96 -17.72
N SER A 146 -3.10 -3.01 -18.38
CA SER A 146 -2.21 -1.84 -18.50
C SER A 146 -2.70 -0.75 -19.48
N LYS A 147 -3.84 -0.95 -20.16
CA LYS A 147 -4.44 0.04 -21.09
C LYS A 147 -5.49 0.94 -20.43
N ILE A 148 -5.61 0.91 -19.11
CA ILE A 148 -6.52 1.74 -18.30
C ILE A 148 -5.65 2.70 -17.47
#